data_AF-M2MEE9-F1
#
_entry.id   AF-M2MEE9-F1
#
_cell.length_a   1.000
_cell.length_b   1.000
_cell.length_c   1.000
_cell.angle_alpha   90.00
_cell.angle_beta   90.00
_cell.angle_gamma   90.00
#
_symmetry.space_group_name_H-M   'P 1'
#
loop_
_entity.id
_entity.type
_entity.pdbx_description
1 polymer ?
#
loop_
_entity_poly.entity_id
_entity_poly.type
_entity_poly.pdbx_seq_one_letter_code
_entity_poly.pdbx_strand_id
1 'polypeptide(L)'
;MLEARLEQAQLLKKVVDAIKDLVQDCNFDCNDSGIALQAMDNSHVALVSMMLKSESFSPFRCDRNIALGINLTSLQKVLRCAQNEDILTLKAEDAPDVVNMQFESADNDRLSEYDIKLMDIDQEHLGIPDTEYAAEISMPSSEFQRICRDLTALSESVSIECTKEGVKFACSGDIGSGSVTLRSHTDVDKPEKNIDIRLTEPVALTFSLKYLVNFCKASGLSDSVKLCLSSEVPLLVEYALSNNSYLRFYLAPKIGDEE
;
A
#
# COMPACT_ATOMS: atom_id res chain seq x y z
N MET A 1 7.08 25.97 -5.03
CA MET A 1 8.23 25.09 -4.76
C MET A 1 7.76 24.00 -3.82
N LEU A 2 8.28 22.79 -3.98
CA LEU A 2 8.12 21.68 -3.05
C LEU A 2 9.40 21.53 -2.22
N GLU A 3 9.25 21.42 -0.91
CA GLU A 3 10.27 20.96 0.03
C GLU A 3 9.61 20.05 1.07
N ALA A 4 9.95 18.77 1.07
CA ALA A 4 9.34 17.78 1.97
C ALA A 4 10.42 16.91 2.61
N ARG A 5 10.61 17.05 3.93
CA ARG A 5 11.64 16.33 4.69
C ARG A 5 11.01 15.20 5.52
N LEU A 6 11.39 13.96 5.23
CA LEU A 6 11.08 12.78 6.02
C LEU A 6 12.23 12.49 7.00
N GLU A 7 11.91 12.26 8.27
CA GLU A 7 12.91 11.90 9.29
C GLU A 7 13.59 10.56 9.01
N GLN A 8 12.91 9.64 8.33
CA GLN A 8 13.43 8.33 7.97
C GLN A 8 13.13 7.99 6.51
N ALA A 9 14.18 7.88 5.70
CA ALA A 9 14.11 7.45 4.31
C ALA A 9 13.50 6.05 4.16
N GLN A 10 13.57 5.22 5.21
CA GLN A 10 12.97 3.89 5.22
C GLN A 10 11.48 3.89 4.86
N LEU A 11 10.73 4.92 5.27
CA LEU A 11 9.30 5.01 4.97
C LEU A 11 9.06 4.98 3.46
N LEU A 12 9.67 5.91 2.72
CA LEU A 12 9.51 5.99 1.27
C LEU A 12 10.12 4.78 0.55
N LYS A 13 11.23 4.22 1.07
CA LYS A 13 11.81 2.95 0.57
C LYS A 13 10.79 1.82 0.60
N LYS A 14 10.16 1.59 1.76
CA LYS A 14 9.17 0.53 1.96
C LYS A 14 7.91 0.75 1.12
N VAL A 15 7.45 2.00 1.00
CA VAL A 15 6.33 2.37 0.11
C VAL A 15 6.66 2.00 -1.33
N VAL A 16 7.78 2.49 -1.87
CA VAL A 16 8.18 2.22 -3.27
C VAL A 16 8.36 0.72 -3.51
N ASP A 17 8.96 -0.01 -2.56
CA ASP A 17 9.12 -1.46 -2.65
C ASP A 17 7.78 -2.22 -2.68
N ALA A 18 6.74 -1.69 -2.04
CA ALA A 18 5.40 -2.29 -2.04
C ALA A 18 4.64 -2.05 -3.35
N ILE A 19 4.90 -0.95 -4.05
CA ILE A 19 4.09 -0.52 -5.21
C ILE A 19 4.75 -0.77 -6.57
N LYS A 20 6.09 -0.84 -6.63
CA LYS A 20 6.86 -0.94 -7.89
C LYS A 20 6.54 -2.15 -8.77
N ASP A 21 6.01 -3.22 -8.18
CA ASP A 21 5.68 -4.46 -8.90
C ASP A 21 4.25 -4.44 -9.45
N LEU A 22 3.45 -3.43 -9.06
CA LEU A 22 2.12 -3.15 -9.59
C LEU A 22 2.17 -2.10 -10.68
N VAL A 23 2.99 -1.06 -10.49
CA VAL A 23 3.04 0.13 -11.34
C VAL A 23 4.50 0.47 -11.64
N GLN A 24 4.81 0.79 -12.90
CA GLN A 24 6.15 1.19 -13.32
C GLN A 24 6.37 2.70 -13.25
N ASP A 25 5.39 3.47 -13.71
CA ASP A 25 5.42 4.92 -13.81
C ASP A 25 4.16 5.49 -13.14
N CYS A 26 4.32 6.51 -12.30
CA CYS A 26 3.20 7.14 -11.59
C CYS A 26 3.50 8.60 -11.24
N ASN A 27 2.44 9.39 -11.04
CA ASN A 27 2.58 10.72 -10.47
C ASN A 27 2.55 10.68 -8.94
N PHE A 28 3.46 11.44 -8.33
CA PHE A 28 3.34 11.87 -6.94
C PHE A 28 2.75 13.29 -6.93
N ASP A 29 1.48 13.39 -6.57
CA ASP A 29 0.75 14.65 -6.51
C ASP A 29 1.02 15.33 -5.17
N CYS A 30 1.74 16.43 -5.23
CA CYS A 30 2.14 17.21 -4.08
C CYS A 30 1.23 18.44 -3.98
N ASN A 31 0.62 18.65 -2.81
CA ASN A 31 -0.17 19.82 -2.50
C ASN A 31 0.01 20.21 -1.02
N ASP A 32 -0.77 21.17 -0.53
CA ASP A 32 -0.72 21.65 0.86
C ASP A 32 -1.06 20.55 1.90
N SER A 33 -1.84 19.55 1.51
CA SER A 33 -2.29 18.46 2.37
C SER A 33 -1.24 17.35 2.50
N GLY A 34 -0.29 17.26 1.57
CA GLY A 34 0.77 16.25 1.58
C GLY A 34 1.19 15.78 0.18
N ILE A 35 1.69 14.55 0.13
CA ILE A 35 2.07 13.85 -1.11
C ILE A 35 1.14 12.64 -1.28
N ALA A 36 0.36 12.65 -2.34
CA ALA A 36 -0.52 11.56 -2.74
C ALA A 36 0.07 10.82 -3.94
N LEU A 37 -0.33 9.55 -4.10
CA LEU A 37 -0.08 8.78 -5.31
C LEU A 37 -1.30 7.92 -5.54
N GLN A 38 -1.81 7.90 -6.76
CA GLN A 38 -2.84 6.97 -7.17
C GLN A 38 -2.41 6.36 -8.49
N ALA A 39 -2.50 5.04 -8.67
CA ALA A 39 -2.19 4.41 -9.93
C ALA A 39 -2.89 3.06 -10.10
N MET A 40 -3.22 2.71 -11.35
CA MET A 40 -3.73 1.38 -11.71
C MET A 40 -2.61 0.51 -12.24
N ASP A 41 -2.74 -0.80 -12.06
CA ASP A 41 -1.89 -1.77 -12.72
C ASP A 41 -2.21 -1.88 -14.22
N ASN A 42 -1.33 -2.52 -14.99
CA ASN A 42 -1.50 -2.68 -16.44
C ASN A 42 -2.76 -3.48 -16.85
N SER A 43 -3.33 -4.29 -15.94
CA SER A 43 -4.56 -5.03 -16.21
C SER A 43 -5.83 -4.27 -15.80
N HIS A 44 -5.71 -3.11 -15.16
CA HIS A 44 -6.81 -2.34 -14.58
C HIS A 44 -7.67 -3.12 -13.58
N VAL A 45 -7.09 -4.10 -12.89
CA VAL A 45 -7.75 -4.94 -11.87
C VAL A 45 -7.36 -4.51 -10.47
N ALA A 46 -6.18 -3.90 -10.31
CA ALA A 46 -5.67 -3.40 -9.04
C ALA A 46 -5.39 -1.90 -9.10
N LEU A 47 -5.77 -1.19 -8.05
CA LEU A 47 -5.46 0.23 -7.86
C LEU A 47 -4.69 0.41 -6.55
N VAL A 48 -3.62 1.19 -6.59
CA VAL A 48 -2.91 1.66 -5.41
C VAL A 48 -3.27 3.11 -5.14
N SER A 49 -3.50 3.44 -3.88
CA SER A 49 -3.71 4.80 -3.39
C SER A 49 -2.90 5.00 -2.12
N MET A 50 -1.97 5.94 -2.17
CA MET A 50 -1.13 6.35 -1.05
C MET A 50 -1.45 7.80 -0.71
N MET A 51 -1.46 8.10 0.58
CA MET A 51 -1.45 9.47 1.08
C MET A 51 -0.43 9.58 2.21
N LEU A 52 0.59 10.41 2.01
CA LEU A 52 1.48 10.88 3.07
C LEU A 52 1.07 12.31 3.40
N LYS A 53 0.42 12.52 4.54
CA LYS A 53 -0.02 13.86 4.93
C LYS A 53 1.16 14.77 5.26
N SER A 54 0.95 16.07 5.14
CA SER A 54 1.95 17.10 5.44
C SER A 54 2.62 16.91 6.81
N GLU A 55 1.88 16.44 7.81
CA GLU A 55 2.35 16.18 9.16
C GLU A 55 3.33 15.00 9.25
N SER A 56 3.38 14.11 8.24
CA SER A 56 4.41 13.07 8.13
C SER A 56 5.79 13.63 7.77
N PHE A 57 5.90 14.93 7.45
CA PHE A 57 7.14 15.59 7.07
C PHE A 57 7.49 16.75 8.02
N SER A 58 8.79 17.04 8.17
CA SER A 58 9.31 18.07 9.06
C SER A 58 10.64 18.64 8.52
N PRO A 59 10.64 19.80 7.81
CA PRO A 59 9.49 20.61 7.40
C PRO A 59 8.77 20.08 6.14
N PHE A 60 7.55 20.57 5.92
CA PHE A 60 6.78 20.42 4.69
C PHE A 60 6.41 21.78 4.11
N ARG A 61 6.62 21.98 2.81
CA ARG A 61 6.20 23.16 2.07
C ARG A 61 5.85 22.76 0.64
N CYS A 62 4.64 23.11 0.21
CA CYS A 62 4.21 22.95 -1.17
C CYS A 62 3.43 24.20 -1.59
N ASP A 63 4.05 25.11 -2.34
CA ASP A 63 3.43 26.41 -2.66
C ASP A 63 2.32 26.30 -3.72
N ARG A 64 2.33 25.25 -4.54
CA ARG A 64 1.39 24.99 -5.64
C ARG A 64 1.24 23.49 -5.82
N ASN A 65 0.13 23.07 -6.40
CA ASN A 65 -0.05 21.68 -6.80
C ASN A 65 0.98 21.32 -7.87
N ILE A 66 1.82 20.32 -7.58
CA ILE A 66 2.88 19.84 -8.46
C ILE A 66 2.71 18.34 -8.61
N ALA A 67 2.66 17.83 -9.84
CA ALA A 67 2.70 16.41 -10.13
C ALA A 67 4.13 16.02 -10.50
N LEU A 68 4.70 15.05 -9.79
CA LEU A 68 6.03 14.52 -10.06
C LEU A 68 5.89 13.15 -10.73
N GLY A 69 5.94 13.11 -12.06
CA GLY A 69 5.93 11.86 -12.81
C GLY A 69 7.27 11.15 -12.72
N ILE A 70 7.29 10.00 -12.06
CA ILE A 70 8.53 9.28 -11.73
C ILE A 70 8.40 7.81 -12.09
N ASN A 71 9.44 7.27 -12.74
CA ASN A 71 9.63 5.84 -12.89
C ASN A 71 10.06 5.21 -11.55
N LEU A 72 9.23 4.33 -10.99
CA LEU A 72 9.43 3.71 -9.68
C LEU A 72 10.66 2.80 -9.62
N THR A 73 11.09 2.23 -10.74
CA THR A 73 12.33 1.44 -10.80
C THR A 73 13.56 2.33 -10.65
N SER A 74 13.55 3.51 -11.25
CA SER A 74 14.60 4.52 -11.10
C SER A 74 14.61 5.10 -9.69
N LEU A 75 13.44 5.44 -9.15
CA LEU A 75 13.29 5.91 -7.77
C LEU A 75 13.82 4.88 -6.77
N GLN A 76 13.51 3.60 -6.95
CA GLN A 76 14.03 2.54 -6.09
C GLN A 76 15.57 2.49 -6.09
N LYS A 77 16.21 2.65 -7.25
CA LYS A 77 17.69 2.63 -7.34
C LYS A 77 18.31 3.76 -6.54
N VAL A 78 17.74 4.96 -6.60
CA VAL A 78 18.20 6.12 -5.83
C VAL A 78 17.95 5.93 -4.34
N LEU A 79 16.75 5.48 -3.97
CA LEU A 79 16.38 5.21 -2.57
C LEU A 79 17.24 4.11 -1.91
N ARG A 80 17.83 3.19 -2.69
CA ARG A 80 18.78 2.18 -2.19
C ARG A 80 20.14 2.77 -1.78
N CYS A 81 20.47 3.98 -2.22
CA CYS A 81 21.71 4.64 -1.84
C CYS A 81 21.68 5.17 -0.39
N ALA A 82 20.48 5.32 0.18
CA ALA A 82 20.26 5.78 1.56
C ALA A 82 20.20 4.63 2.56
N GLN A 83 20.71 4.86 3.77
CA GLN A 83 20.42 4.03 4.93
C GLN A 83 18.94 4.19 5.35
N ASN A 84 18.47 3.35 6.27
CA ASN A 84 17.07 3.40 6.67
C ASN A 84 16.78 4.62 7.56
N GLU A 85 17.76 4.95 8.39
CA GLU A 85 17.76 6.01 9.40
C GLU A 85 18.20 7.37 8.83
N ASP A 86 18.63 7.42 7.56
CA ASP A 86 18.96 8.67 6.89
C ASP A 86 17.70 9.53 6.73
N ILE A 87 17.87 10.84 6.89
CA ILE A 87 16.82 11.83 6.66
C ILE A 87 16.74 12.07 5.15
N LEU A 88 15.54 12.02 4.58
CA LEU A 88 15.29 12.29 3.16
C LEU A 88 14.61 13.65 3.00
N THR A 89 15.18 14.53 2.17
CA THR A 89 14.51 15.77 1.72
C THR A 89 14.25 15.72 0.22
N LEU A 90 12.98 15.90 -0.17
CA LEU A 90 12.54 16.04 -1.55
C LEU A 90 12.43 17.53 -1.90
N LYS A 91 13.03 17.94 -3.01
CA LYS A 91 12.96 19.32 -3.52
C LYS A 91 12.58 19.36 -4.99
N ALA A 92 11.64 20.22 -5.34
CA ALA A 92 11.25 20.47 -6.72
C ALA A 92 10.81 21.93 -6.92
N GLU A 93 11.11 22.48 -8.09
CA GLU A 93 10.62 23.81 -8.50
C GLU A 93 9.14 23.77 -8.91
N ASP A 94 8.55 24.91 -9.28
CA ASP A 94 7.12 24.98 -9.65
C ASP A 94 6.79 24.26 -10.96
N ALA A 95 7.74 24.21 -11.90
CA ALA A 95 7.64 23.47 -13.15
C ALA A 95 8.91 22.61 -13.29
N PRO A 96 9.00 21.51 -12.53
CA PRO A 96 10.24 20.78 -12.40
C PRO A 96 10.47 19.83 -13.58
N ASP A 97 11.67 19.86 -14.17
CA ASP A 97 12.16 18.79 -15.06
C ASP A 97 12.84 17.67 -14.26
N VAL A 98 13.21 17.96 -13.00
CA VAL A 98 13.91 17.06 -12.08
C VAL A 98 13.34 17.19 -10.67
N VAL A 99 13.30 16.09 -9.93
CA VAL A 99 13.17 16.10 -8.48
C VAL A 99 14.53 15.81 -7.86
N ASN A 100 14.91 16.67 -6.91
CA ASN A 100 16.13 16.54 -6.15
C ASN A 100 15.86 15.78 -4.85
N MET A 101 16.67 14.76 -4.58
CA MET A 101 16.59 13.93 -3.38
C MET A 101 17.88 14.07 -2.58
N GLN A 102 17.78 14.64 -1.38
CA GLN A 102 18.90 14.81 -0.46
C GLN A 102 18.77 13.81 0.69
N PHE A 103 19.82 13.03 0.91
CA PHE A 103 19.94 12.10 2.03
C PHE A 103 21.00 12.62 2.99
N GLU A 104 20.60 12.86 4.23
CA GLU A 104 21.46 13.33 5.32
C GLU A 104 21.55 12.22 6.37
N SER A 105 22.76 11.76 6.68
CA SER A 105 22.95 10.73 7.69
C SER A 105 22.79 11.30 9.09
N ALA A 106 22.04 10.60 9.95
CA ALA A 106 21.83 11.04 11.34
C ALA A 106 23.10 10.88 12.20
N ASP A 107 23.96 9.90 11.88
CA ASP A 107 25.11 9.52 12.71
C ASP A 107 26.42 10.18 12.29
N ASN A 108 26.54 10.58 11.03
CA ASN A 108 27.76 11.12 10.44
C ASN A 108 27.43 12.32 9.55
N ASP A 109 28.40 13.20 9.32
CA ASP A 109 28.26 14.39 8.47
C ASP A 109 28.28 14.07 6.96
N ARG A 110 27.53 13.04 6.55
CA ARG A 110 27.42 12.61 5.16
C ARG A 110 26.12 13.15 4.56
N LEU A 111 26.29 13.98 3.53
CA LEU A 111 25.21 14.44 2.66
C LEU A 111 25.36 13.78 1.29
N SER A 112 24.28 13.26 0.73
CA SER A 112 24.24 12.71 -0.63
C SER A 112 23.05 13.29 -1.39
N GLU A 113 23.28 13.72 -2.63
CA GLU A 113 22.29 14.42 -3.43
C GLU A 113 22.15 13.73 -4.79
N TYR A 114 20.91 13.51 -5.22
CA TYR A 114 20.58 12.82 -6.44
C TYR A 114 19.42 13.51 -7.16
N ASP A 115 19.61 13.78 -8.44
CA ASP A 115 18.55 14.31 -9.30
C ASP A 115 17.92 13.17 -10.12
N ILE A 116 16.60 13.07 -10.06
CA ILE A 116 15.81 12.17 -10.89
C ILE A 116 15.06 13.00 -11.92
N LYS A 117 15.23 12.66 -13.19
CA LYS A 117 14.44 13.25 -14.28
C LYS A 117 12.99 12.86 -14.15
N LEU A 118 12.13 13.86 -14.22
CA LEU A 118 10.69 13.70 -14.26
C LEU A 118 10.24 13.39 -15.69
N MET A 119 9.04 12.85 -15.79
CA MET A 119 8.37 12.55 -17.04
C MET A 119 6.93 13.04 -16.98
N ASP A 120 6.41 13.43 -18.14
CA ASP A 120 5.00 13.75 -18.27
C ASP A 120 4.20 12.45 -18.31
N ILE A 121 3.40 12.22 -17.28
CA ILE A 121 2.50 11.07 -17.18
C ILE A 121 1.08 11.61 -17.16
N ASP A 122 0.35 11.34 -18.24
CA ASP A 122 -1.10 11.58 -18.28
C ASP A 122 -1.78 10.55 -17.38
N GLN A 123 -2.18 10.98 -16.19
CA GLN A 123 -2.83 10.14 -15.21
C GLN A 123 -4.22 10.65 -14.89
N GLU A 124 -5.22 9.81 -15.12
CA GLU A 124 -6.59 10.09 -14.69
C GLU A 124 -6.76 9.73 -13.21
N HIS A 125 -7.14 10.71 -12.40
CA HIS A 125 -7.54 10.47 -11.03
C HIS A 125 -8.93 9.83 -10.99
N LEU A 126 -8.99 8.66 -10.34
CA LEU A 126 -10.23 7.98 -10.05
C LEU A 126 -10.75 8.46 -8.70
N GLY A 127 -11.98 8.98 -8.69
CA GLY A 127 -12.69 9.27 -7.45
C GLY A 127 -12.98 7.97 -6.71
N ILE A 128 -12.44 7.83 -5.50
CA ILE A 128 -12.76 6.70 -4.62
C ILE A 128 -13.97 7.12 -3.77
N PRO A 129 -15.15 6.51 -3.97
CA PRO A 129 -16.33 6.85 -3.19
C PRO A 129 -16.24 6.29 -1.77
N ASP A 130 -16.79 7.04 -0.81
CA ASP A 130 -17.04 6.52 0.54
C ASP A 130 -18.06 5.38 0.45
N THR A 131 -17.60 4.15 0.70
CA THR A 131 -18.42 2.94 0.56
C THR A 131 -18.59 2.27 1.91
N GLU A 132 -19.80 1.79 2.18
CA GLU A 132 -20.06 0.91 3.32
C GLU A 132 -19.66 -0.52 2.97
N TYR A 133 -18.80 -1.12 3.80
CA TYR A 133 -18.33 -2.49 3.62
C TYR A 133 -19.19 -3.48 4.40
N ALA A 134 -19.42 -4.66 3.82
CA ALA A 134 -20.13 -5.77 4.43
C ALA A 134 -19.33 -6.39 5.59
N ALA A 135 -18.00 -6.45 5.43
CA ALA A 135 -17.08 -6.93 6.44
C ALA A 135 -15.82 -6.05 6.51
N GLU A 136 -15.40 -5.72 7.73
CA GLU A 136 -14.10 -5.12 8.03
C GLU A 136 -13.31 -6.04 8.95
N ILE A 137 -12.11 -6.41 8.54
CA ILE A 137 -11.22 -7.31 9.29
C ILE A 137 -9.91 -6.58 9.54
N SER A 138 -9.54 -6.38 10.80
CA SER A 138 -8.21 -5.93 11.20
C SER A 138 -7.44 -7.11 11.78
N MET A 139 -6.24 -7.37 11.26
CA MET A 139 -5.40 -8.47 11.73
C MET A 139 -3.91 -8.11 11.61
N PRO A 140 -2.99 -8.91 12.20
CA PRO A 140 -1.56 -8.69 12.04
C PRO A 140 -1.14 -8.83 10.58
N SER A 141 -0.38 -7.87 10.06
CA SER A 141 0.09 -7.87 8.66
C SER A 141 0.94 -9.10 8.33
N SER A 142 1.76 -9.52 9.29
CA SER A 142 2.58 -10.73 9.20
C SER A 142 1.76 -12.02 9.06
N GLU A 143 0.59 -12.12 9.70
CA GLU A 143 -0.29 -13.28 9.58
C GLU A 143 -0.99 -13.30 8.21
N PHE A 144 -1.48 -12.14 7.75
CA PHE A 144 -2.04 -12.02 6.40
C PHE A 144 -1.02 -12.37 5.31
N GLN A 145 0.22 -11.89 5.45
CA GLN A 145 1.33 -12.22 4.56
C GLN A 145 1.62 -13.72 4.53
N ARG A 146 1.63 -14.37 5.69
CA ARG A 146 1.84 -15.81 5.81
C ARG A 146 0.74 -16.59 5.11
N ILE A 147 -0.53 -16.26 5.37
CA ILE A 147 -1.69 -16.88 4.73
C ILE A 147 -1.61 -16.77 3.21
N CYS A 148 -1.36 -15.56 2.68
CA CYS A 148 -1.25 -15.37 1.24
C CYS A 148 -0.12 -16.19 0.63
N ARG A 149 1.05 -16.26 1.30
CA ARG A 149 2.20 -17.04 0.84
C ARG A 149 1.92 -18.54 0.84
N ASP A 150 1.32 -19.06 1.91
CA ASP A 150 1.03 -20.48 2.08
C ASP A 150 0.00 -20.96 1.05
N LEU A 151 -1.07 -20.19 0.82
CA LEU A 151 -2.10 -20.53 -0.17
C LEU A 151 -1.63 -20.39 -1.62
N THR A 152 -0.68 -19.49 -1.90
CA THR A 152 -0.08 -19.33 -3.25
C THR A 152 0.61 -20.61 -3.73
N ALA A 153 1.07 -21.47 -2.82
CA ALA A 153 1.68 -22.75 -3.18
C ALA A 153 0.65 -23.77 -3.70
N LEU A 154 -0.64 -23.59 -3.39
CA LEU A 154 -1.71 -24.53 -3.70
C LEU A 154 -2.57 -24.08 -4.89
N SER A 155 -2.84 -22.77 -5.02
CA SER A 155 -3.72 -22.22 -6.06
C SER A 155 -3.32 -20.78 -6.40
N GLU A 156 -3.77 -20.30 -7.57
CA GLU A 156 -3.63 -18.90 -7.98
C GLU A 156 -4.74 -17.99 -7.43
N SER A 157 -5.79 -18.59 -6.85
CA SER A 157 -6.97 -17.88 -6.37
C SER A 157 -7.26 -18.23 -4.91
N VAL A 158 -7.77 -17.26 -4.16
CA VAL A 158 -8.26 -17.46 -2.79
C VAL A 158 -9.68 -16.92 -2.67
N SER A 159 -10.57 -17.74 -2.12
CA SER A 159 -11.88 -17.32 -1.63
C SER A 159 -11.71 -16.77 -0.21
N ILE A 160 -12.13 -15.54 0.00
CA ILE A 160 -12.19 -14.88 1.31
C ILE A 160 -13.66 -14.80 1.69
N GLU A 161 -14.03 -15.58 2.70
CA GLU A 161 -15.38 -15.69 3.22
C GLU A 161 -15.43 -15.15 4.65
N CYS A 162 -16.28 -14.16 4.91
CA CYS A 162 -16.49 -13.62 6.25
C CYS A 162 -17.92 -13.94 6.71
N THR A 163 -18.02 -14.64 7.84
CA THR A 163 -19.29 -15.00 8.48
C THR A 163 -19.21 -14.71 9.98
N LYS A 164 -20.30 -15.00 10.71
CA LYS A 164 -20.32 -14.86 12.17
C LYS A 164 -19.30 -15.74 12.88
N GLU A 165 -18.79 -16.79 12.22
CA GLU A 165 -17.79 -17.68 12.80
C GLU A 165 -16.36 -17.13 12.68
N GLY A 166 -16.13 -16.13 11.83
CA GLY A 166 -14.82 -15.55 11.55
C GLY A 166 -14.60 -15.31 10.06
N VAL A 167 -13.35 -15.03 9.70
CA VAL A 167 -12.90 -14.95 8.30
C VAL A 167 -12.17 -16.23 7.92
N LYS A 168 -12.51 -16.77 6.76
CA LYS A 168 -11.93 -17.98 6.18
C LYS A 168 -11.28 -17.64 4.84
N PHE A 169 -10.02 -18.01 4.71
CA PHE A 169 -9.27 -17.97 3.46
C PHE A 169 -9.18 -19.40 2.94
N ALA A 170 -9.76 -19.66 1.77
CA ALA A 170 -9.80 -21.01 1.19
C ALA A 170 -9.33 -21.00 -0.26
N CYS A 171 -8.64 -22.04 -0.66
CA CYS A 171 -8.25 -22.25 -2.05
C CYS A 171 -8.38 -23.72 -2.44
N SER A 172 -8.59 -23.95 -3.72
CA SER A 172 -8.56 -25.28 -4.34
C SER A 172 -7.69 -25.19 -5.59
N GLY A 173 -6.78 -26.12 -5.76
CA GLY A 173 -5.93 -26.24 -6.93
C GLY A 173 -5.57 -27.70 -7.22
N ASP A 174 -4.71 -27.91 -8.21
CA ASP A 174 -4.45 -29.24 -8.77
C ASP A 174 -3.81 -30.21 -7.78
N ILE A 175 -2.96 -29.69 -6.88
CA ILE A 175 -2.24 -30.49 -5.89
C ILE A 175 -3.03 -30.72 -4.60
N GLY A 176 -4.13 -29.99 -4.40
CA GLY A 176 -4.96 -30.08 -3.20
C GLY A 176 -5.72 -28.80 -2.87
N SER A 177 -6.42 -28.83 -1.74
CA SER A 177 -7.12 -27.68 -1.18
C SER A 177 -6.51 -27.28 0.17
N GLY A 178 -6.64 -26.01 0.52
CA GLY A 178 -6.18 -25.47 1.78
C GLY A 178 -7.15 -24.42 2.31
N SER A 179 -7.32 -24.36 3.62
CA SER A 179 -8.11 -23.33 4.27
C SER A 179 -7.53 -22.90 5.60
N VAL A 180 -7.55 -21.59 5.85
CA VAL A 180 -7.18 -20.99 7.14
C VAL A 180 -8.38 -20.19 7.64
N THR A 181 -8.79 -20.44 8.88
CA THR A 181 -9.89 -19.70 9.51
C THR A 181 -9.36 -18.91 10.70
N LEU A 182 -9.59 -17.59 10.68
CA LEU A 182 -9.28 -16.69 11.77
C LEU A 182 -10.58 -16.27 12.45
N ARG A 183 -10.59 -16.33 13.77
CA ARG A 183 -11.69 -15.85 14.60
C ARG A 183 -11.28 -14.56 15.29
N SER A 184 -12.27 -13.72 15.60
CA SER A 184 -11.99 -12.54 16.39
C SER A 184 -11.40 -12.95 17.75
N HIS A 185 -10.31 -12.29 18.12
CA HIS A 185 -9.58 -12.58 19.34
C HIS A 185 -8.91 -11.31 19.85
N THR A 186 -8.91 -11.17 21.18
CA THR A 186 -8.26 -10.07 21.89
C THR A 186 -7.34 -10.65 22.95
N ASP A 187 -6.04 -10.46 22.77
CA ASP A 187 -4.98 -10.71 23.73
C ASP A 187 -4.62 -9.36 24.39
N VAL A 188 -4.74 -9.29 25.71
CA VAL A 188 -4.46 -8.08 26.49
C VAL A 188 -2.95 -7.87 26.64
N ASP A 189 -2.17 -8.95 26.69
CA ASP A 189 -0.73 -8.90 26.86
C ASP A 189 -0.02 -8.63 25.52
N LYS A 190 -0.65 -9.02 24.40
CA LYS A 190 -0.11 -8.89 23.04
C LYS A 190 -1.13 -8.29 22.06
N PRO A 191 -1.49 -7.01 22.24
CA PRO A 191 -2.51 -6.37 21.41
C PRO A 191 -2.17 -6.36 19.91
N GLU A 192 -0.89 -6.44 19.55
CA GLU A 192 -0.42 -6.53 18.17
C GLU A 192 -0.83 -7.84 17.46
N LYS A 193 -1.33 -8.82 18.20
CA LYS A 193 -1.84 -10.11 17.68
C LYS A 193 -3.35 -10.15 17.54
N ASN A 194 -4.03 -9.08 17.90
CA ASN A 194 -5.48 -9.04 17.91
C ASN A 194 -6.07 -9.16 16.51
N ILE A 195 -7.25 -9.76 16.46
CA ILE A 195 -8.06 -9.86 15.24
C ILE A 195 -9.44 -9.28 15.55
N ASP A 196 -9.75 -8.13 14.95
CA ASP A 196 -11.06 -7.49 15.02
C ASP A 196 -11.83 -7.81 13.74
N ILE A 197 -13.06 -8.32 13.87
CA ILE A 197 -13.92 -8.62 12.72
C ILE A 197 -15.26 -7.94 12.97
N ARG A 198 -15.59 -6.98 12.11
CA ARG A 198 -16.88 -6.30 12.09
C ARG A 198 -17.64 -6.80 10.87
N LEU A 199 -18.77 -7.45 11.12
CA LEU A 199 -19.60 -8.04 10.07
C LEU A 199 -20.98 -7.40 10.09
N THR A 200 -21.34 -6.73 9.00
CA THR A 200 -22.69 -6.26 8.73
C THR A 200 -23.51 -7.36 8.07
N GLU A 201 -22.95 -7.98 7.02
CA GLU A 201 -23.56 -9.10 6.30
C GLU A 201 -22.51 -10.12 5.82
N PRO A 202 -22.84 -11.42 5.73
CA PRO A 202 -21.91 -12.42 5.21
C PRO A 202 -21.49 -12.10 3.77
N VAL A 203 -20.20 -12.22 3.49
CA VAL A 203 -19.62 -11.94 2.17
C VAL A 203 -18.60 -13.01 1.81
N ALA A 204 -18.61 -13.46 0.56
CA ALA A 204 -17.67 -14.43 0.04
C ALA A 204 -17.24 -14.01 -1.37
N LEU A 205 -15.96 -13.70 -1.53
CA LEU A 205 -15.40 -13.22 -2.80
C LEU A 205 -14.08 -13.92 -3.11
N THR A 206 -13.82 -14.13 -4.39
CA THR A 206 -12.58 -14.77 -4.85
C THR A 206 -11.61 -13.73 -5.41
N PHE A 207 -10.33 -13.82 -5.05
CA PHE A 207 -9.30 -12.88 -5.49
C PHE A 207 -8.07 -13.62 -6.03
N SER A 208 -7.28 -12.91 -6.84
CA SER A 208 -5.99 -13.43 -7.30
C SER A 208 -4.93 -13.31 -6.21
N LEU A 209 -4.35 -14.46 -5.82
CA LEU A 209 -3.28 -14.52 -4.81
C LEU A 209 -2.02 -13.78 -5.26
N LYS A 210 -1.75 -13.72 -6.56
CA LYS A 210 -0.62 -12.97 -7.12
C LYS A 210 -0.64 -11.49 -6.70
N TYR A 211 -1.80 -10.84 -6.75
CA TYR A 211 -1.95 -9.45 -6.32
C TYR A 211 -1.87 -9.31 -4.80
N LEU A 212 -2.52 -10.20 -4.05
CA LEU A 212 -2.46 -10.16 -2.58
C LEU A 212 -1.04 -10.33 -2.05
N VAL A 213 -0.24 -11.23 -2.63
CA VAL A 213 1.18 -11.39 -2.30
C VAL A 213 1.98 -10.12 -2.59
N ASN A 214 1.66 -9.40 -3.68
CA ASN A 214 2.27 -8.09 -3.94
C ASN A 214 1.89 -7.07 -2.86
N PHE A 215 0.62 -6.99 -2.48
CA PHE A 215 0.17 -6.07 -1.42
C PHE A 215 0.82 -6.40 -0.07
N CYS A 216 1.10 -7.67 0.21
CA CYS A 216 1.79 -8.10 1.43
C CYS A 216 3.23 -7.57 1.54
N LYS A 217 3.83 -7.02 0.48
CA LYS A 217 5.14 -6.33 0.57
C LYS A 217 5.06 -5.07 1.43
N ALA A 218 3.87 -4.49 1.60
CA ALA A 218 3.62 -3.39 2.51
C ALA A 218 3.62 -3.79 4.00
N SER A 219 3.71 -5.07 4.36
CA SER A 219 3.67 -5.51 5.78
C SER A 219 4.77 -4.89 6.64
N GLY A 220 5.88 -4.43 6.05
CA GLY A 220 6.92 -3.70 6.78
C GLY A 220 6.56 -2.25 7.14
N LEU A 221 5.45 -1.73 6.63
CA LEU A 221 4.96 -0.36 6.88
C LEU A 221 4.04 -0.27 8.10
N SER A 222 3.32 -1.34 8.40
CA SER A 222 2.35 -1.41 9.51
C SER A 222 2.30 -2.81 10.08
N ASP A 223 2.26 -2.92 11.40
CA ASP A 223 2.11 -4.20 12.11
C ASP A 223 0.73 -4.82 11.91
N SER A 224 -0.26 -4.01 11.50
CA SER A 224 -1.64 -4.44 11.21
C SER A 224 -2.04 -4.12 9.78
N VAL A 225 -2.95 -4.92 9.24
CA VAL A 225 -3.60 -4.71 7.95
C VAL A 225 -5.12 -4.72 8.15
N LYS A 226 -5.83 -3.84 7.44
CA LYS A 226 -7.29 -3.81 7.39
C LYS A 226 -7.78 -4.30 6.03
N LEU A 227 -8.63 -5.32 6.02
CA LEU A 227 -9.33 -5.80 4.84
C LEU A 227 -10.79 -5.35 4.91
N CYS A 228 -11.30 -4.73 3.85
CA CYS A 228 -12.72 -4.39 3.76
C CYS A 228 -13.33 -5.05 2.52
N LEU A 229 -14.40 -5.81 2.71
CA LEU A 229 -15.06 -6.61 1.68
C LEU A 229 -16.52 -6.19 1.53
N SER A 230 -17.00 -6.18 0.29
CA SER A 230 -18.42 -6.05 -0.06
C SER A 230 -18.59 -6.58 -1.48
N SER A 231 -19.75 -7.17 -1.78
CA SER A 231 -19.99 -7.85 -3.06
C SER A 231 -19.99 -6.93 -4.28
N GLU A 232 -20.23 -5.63 -4.08
CA GLU A 232 -20.38 -4.65 -5.15
C GLU A 232 -19.14 -3.78 -5.38
N VAL A 233 -18.13 -3.87 -4.52
CA VAL A 233 -16.92 -3.05 -4.61
C VAL A 233 -15.64 -3.87 -4.49
N PRO A 234 -14.50 -3.35 -5.01
CA PRO A 234 -13.21 -3.99 -4.85
C PRO A 234 -12.85 -4.24 -3.38
N LEU A 235 -12.09 -5.30 -3.13
CA LEU A 235 -11.45 -5.52 -1.84
C LEU A 235 -10.51 -4.35 -1.53
N LEU A 236 -10.68 -3.71 -0.38
CA LEU A 236 -9.74 -2.75 0.15
C LEU A 236 -8.75 -3.46 1.10
N VAL A 237 -7.46 -3.31 0.84
CA VAL A 237 -6.36 -3.71 1.72
C VAL A 237 -5.62 -2.45 2.15
N GLU A 238 -5.75 -2.07 3.43
CA GLU A 238 -5.17 -0.85 3.98
C GLU A 238 -4.05 -1.15 4.98
N TYR A 239 -2.92 -0.50 4.79
CA TYR A 239 -1.84 -0.37 5.77
C TYR A 239 -1.83 1.07 6.28
N ALA A 240 -2.19 1.26 7.55
CA ALA A 240 -2.17 2.56 8.19
C ALA A 240 -0.72 3.02 8.42
N LEU A 241 -0.45 4.30 8.18
CA LEU A 241 0.82 4.95 8.45
C LEU A 241 0.62 6.04 9.50
N SER A 242 1.72 6.60 10.01
CA SER A 242 1.68 7.70 10.99
C SER A 242 0.86 8.90 10.50
N ASN A 243 0.26 9.65 11.44
CA ASN A 243 -0.48 10.89 11.15
C ASN A 243 -1.68 10.74 10.21
N ASN A 244 -2.40 9.61 10.27
CA ASN A 244 -3.51 9.28 9.38
C ASN A 244 -3.12 9.20 7.89
N SER A 245 -1.84 9.02 7.61
CA SER A 245 -1.34 8.63 6.30
C SER A 245 -1.69 7.15 6.06
N TYR A 246 -1.70 6.71 4.81
CA TYR A 246 -2.05 5.33 4.47
C TYR A 246 -1.44 4.87 3.16
N LEU A 247 -1.35 3.54 3.03
CA LEU A 247 -1.19 2.85 1.76
C LEU A 247 -2.36 1.87 1.59
N ARG A 248 -3.20 2.14 0.59
CA ARG A 248 -4.40 1.38 0.26
C ARG A 248 -4.23 0.69 -1.08
N PHE A 249 -4.66 -0.55 -1.15
CA PHE A 249 -4.78 -1.30 -2.38
C PHE A 249 -6.24 -1.70 -2.58
N TYR A 250 -6.72 -1.57 -3.81
CA TYR A 250 -8.04 -2.02 -4.23
C TYR A 250 -7.86 -3.13 -5.24
N LEU A 251 -8.59 -4.23 -5.07
CA LEU A 251 -8.52 -5.38 -5.97
C LEU A 251 -9.90 -5.84 -6.35
N ALA A 252 -10.19 -5.82 -7.65
CA ALA A 252 -11.45 -6.34 -8.15
C ALA A 252 -11.54 -7.86 -7.88
N PRO A 253 -12.71 -8.36 -7.46
CA PRO A 253 -12.90 -9.80 -7.31
C PRO A 253 -12.81 -10.49 -8.68
N LYS A 254 -12.37 -11.74 -8.68
CA LYS A 254 -12.59 -12.62 -9.82
C LYS A 254 -14.09 -12.87 -9.90
N ILE A 255 -14.68 -12.52 -11.04
CA ILE A 255 -16.02 -12.96 -11.39
C ILE A 255 -15.92 -14.49 -11.52
N GLY A 256 -16.59 -15.22 -10.63
CA GLY A 256 -16.74 -16.66 -10.83
C GLY A 256 -17.51 -16.87 -12.13
N ASP A 257 -17.17 -17.90 -12.90
CA ASP A 257 -18.10 -18.40 -13.90
C ASP A 257 -19.38 -18.77 -13.12
N GLU A 258 -20.42 -17.94 -13.24
CA GLU A 258 -21.76 -18.33 -12.83
C GLU A 258 -22.11 -19.55 -13.70
N GLU A 259 -22.04 -20.75 -13.13
CA GLU A 259 -22.75 -21.90 -13.68
C GLU A 259 -24.27 -21.69 -13.62
#